data_AF-A0A858ZP31-F1
#
_entry.id   AF-A0A858ZP31-F1
#
_cell.length_a   1.000
_cell.length_b   1.000
_cell.length_c   1.000
_cell.angle_alpha   90.00
_cell.angle_beta   90.00
_cell.angle_gamma   90.00
#
_symmetry.space_group_name_H-M   'P 1'
#
loop_
_entity.id
_entity.type
_entity.pdbx_description
1 polymer ?
#
loop_
_entity_poly.entity_id
_entity_poly.type
_entity_poly.pdbx_seq_one_letter_code
_entity_poly.pdbx_strand_id
1 'polypeptide(L)'
;MVEPIRFGFLNEPLFVTWHYGTIRPVPNFEEIASCFEQSAGVYKGWVYPPIKAVDAQGAAAKKAWVPASFSMPSSHILTPRPDADPAHSDFFIALFGFLHGRRLQREGWQHFYKAPVSRQLCDFVVNKTSTEWALNQALTFCERHSSNKEVLKLAFGALHWHTFAQLYEHEFERFDAQYKALDACYRLVCLTQDSFTPERTHAKRAARLCEHFGVEPPDWVSPSKNQDAQGTCELAIRRNALAHEALYGGQPLGFAHPADHGAMDLGLKSLVARIYLSALGVNNEYTQSSATTRSVQAFDCPKSF
;
A
#
# COMPACT_ATOMS: atom_id res chain seq x y z
N MET A 1 2.73 1.34 -31.29
CA MET A 1 3.25 2.34 -30.34
C MET A 1 2.43 2.21 -29.07
N VAL A 2 3.07 2.09 -27.90
CA VAL A 2 2.34 2.07 -26.63
C VAL A 2 1.92 3.50 -26.30
N GLU A 3 0.64 3.70 -25.97
CA GLU A 3 0.09 5.02 -25.70
C GLU A 3 0.58 5.56 -24.34
N PRO A 4 0.97 6.84 -24.24
CA PRO A 4 1.30 7.45 -22.96
C PRO A 4 0.09 7.48 -22.02
N ILE A 5 0.31 7.15 -20.75
CA ILE A 5 -0.76 7.02 -19.75
C ILE A 5 -0.65 8.17 -18.76
N ARG A 6 -1.68 9.02 -18.68
CA ARG A 6 -1.81 10.06 -17.66
C ARG A 6 -2.29 9.45 -16.34
N PHE A 7 -1.74 9.91 -15.21
CA PHE A 7 -2.11 9.39 -13.90
C PHE A 7 -1.85 10.36 -12.75
N GLY A 8 -2.65 10.19 -11.70
CA GLY A 8 -2.44 10.58 -10.29
C GLY A 8 -2.05 12.03 -10.02
N PHE A 9 -1.96 12.39 -8.73
CA PHE A 9 -1.39 13.68 -8.32
C PHE A 9 -0.23 13.45 -7.36
N LEU A 10 0.99 13.69 -7.84
CA LEU A 10 2.21 13.82 -7.05
C LEU A 10 2.67 15.28 -7.15
N ASN A 11 2.77 15.98 -6.01
CA ASN A 11 3.16 17.39 -5.94
C ASN A 11 4.68 17.59 -5.97
N GLU A 12 5.35 16.83 -6.82
CA GLU A 12 6.81 16.83 -7.00
C GLU A 12 7.05 16.66 -8.51
N PRO A 13 7.82 17.54 -9.19
CA PRO A 13 8.07 17.45 -10.62
C PRO A 13 9.12 16.37 -10.93
N LEU A 14 8.87 15.14 -10.49
CA LEU A 14 9.83 14.06 -10.52
C LEU A 14 9.87 13.37 -11.89
N PHE A 15 11.08 13.26 -12.44
CA PHE A 15 11.36 12.50 -13.64
C PHE A 15 12.20 11.26 -13.31
N VAL A 16 11.69 10.08 -13.65
CA VAL A 16 12.38 8.79 -13.48
C VAL A 16 12.38 7.98 -14.79
N THR A 17 13.48 7.27 -15.02
CA THR A 17 13.64 6.33 -16.13
C THR A 17 14.10 4.99 -15.59
N TRP A 18 13.44 3.92 -16.02
CA TRP A 18 13.87 2.56 -15.69
C TRP A 18 13.58 1.64 -16.87
N HIS A 19 13.89 0.36 -16.76
CA HIS A 19 13.80 -0.54 -17.91
C HIS A 19 12.37 -0.64 -18.48
N TYR A 20 11.29 -0.46 -17.71
CA TYR A 20 9.95 -0.51 -18.31
C TYR A 20 9.62 0.72 -19.16
N GLY A 21 10.19 1.88 -18.86
CA GLY A 21 9.84 3.14 -19.49
C GLY A 21 10.22 4.37 -18.66
N THR A 22 9.46 5.46 -18.86
CA THR A 22 9.69 6.74 -18.19
C THR A 22 8.43 7.24 -17.49
N ILE A 23 8.62 7.89 -16.34
CA ILE A 23 7.58 8.73 -15.72
C ILE A 23 8.10 10.16 -15.72
N ARG A 24 7.24 11.09 -16.16
CA ARG A 24 7.54 12.51 -16.21
C ARG A 24 6.33 13.36 -15.83
N PRO A 25 6.53 14.58 -15.32
CA PRO A 25 5.43 15.52 -15.15
C PRO A 25 4.73 15.83 -16.47
N VAL A 26 3.44 16.11 -16.43
CA VAL A 26 2.68 16.63 -17.58
C VAL A 26 3.22 18.01 -18.00
N PRO A 27 3.08 18.43 -19.27
CA PRO A 27 3.60 19.73 -19.73
C PRO A 27 3.09 20.94 -18.95
N ASN A 28 1.87 20.87 -18.41
CA ASN A 28 1.24 21.93 -17.61
C ASN A 28 1.24 21.61 -16.10
N PHE A 29 2.29 20.92 -15.61
CA PHE A 29 2.40 20.50 -14.22
C PHE A 29 2.22 21.66 -13.23
N GLU A 30 2.92 22.77 -13.42
CA GLU A 30 2.89 23.92 -12.51
C GLU A 30 1.50 24.54 -12.39
N GLU A 31 0.76 24.62 -13.49
CA GLU A 31 -0.62 25.10 -13.51
C GLU A 31 -1.54 24.17 -12.72
N ILE A 32 -1.42 22.86 -12.94
CA ILE A 32 -2.20 21.83 -12.24
C ILE A 32 -1.88 21.85 -10.73
N ALA A 33 -0.60 21.91 -10.37
CA ALA A 33 -0.15 21.97 -8.98
C ALA A 33 -0.70 23.22 -8.28
N SER A 34 -0.55 24.40 -8.89
CA SER A 34 -1.04 25.66 -8.33
C SER A 34 -2.57 25.67 -8.19
N CYS A 35 -3.30 25.24 -9.22
CA CYS A 35 -4.76 25.15 -9.18
C CYS A 35 -5.22 24.17 -8.08
N PHE A 36 -4.54 23.03 -7.96
CA PHE A 36 -4.84 22.05 -6.95
C PHE A 36 -4.56 22.58 -5.54
N GLU A 37 -3.42 23.22 -5.27
CA GLU A 37 -3.10 23.79 -3.97
C GLU A 37 -4.10 24.87 -3.53
N GLN A 38 -4.63 25.65 -4.47
CA GLN A 38 -5.63 26.71 -4.17
C GLN A 38 -7.04 26.16 -3.93
N SER A 39 -7.39 25.03 -4.54
CA SER A 39 -8.76 24.50 -4.56
C SER A 39 -8.97 23.24 -3.74
N ALA A 40 -7.92 22.47 -3.49
CA ALA A 40 -8.00 21.23 -2.76
C ALA A 40 -8.21 21.54 -1.28
N GLY A 41 -9.36 21.12 -0.74
CA GLY A 41 -9.61 21.09 0.70
C GLY A 41 -8.71 20.07 1.39
N VAL A 42 -7.42 20.40 1.52
CA VAL A 42 -6.40 19.54 2.12
C VAL A 42 -6.43 19.69 3.63
N TYR A 43 -6.60 18.58 4.33
CA TYR A 43 -6.48 18.52 5.79
C TYR A 43 -5.50 17.42 6.19
N LYS A 44 -4.46 17.79 6.96
CA LYS A 44 -3.41 16.88 7.43
C LYS A 44 -2.78 16.01 6.33
N GLY A 45 -2.64 16.55 5.13
CA GLY A 45 -2.05 15.84 3.99
C GLY A 45 -3.01 14.93 3.23
N TRP A 46 -4.31 15.04 3.46
CA TRP A 46 -5.37 14.29 2.79
C TRP A 46 -6.36 15.22 2.09
N VAL A 47 -6.86 14.80 0.94
CA VAL A 47 -8.05 15.36 0.29
C VAL A 47 -9.22 14.41 0.50
N TYR A 48 -10.36 15.01 0.82
CA TYR A 48 -11.61 14.30 1.07
C TYR A 48 -12.58 14.49 -0.09
N PRO A 49 -13.51 13.54 -0.29
CA PRO A 49 -14.54 13.65 -1.30
C PRO A 49 -15.37 14.93 -1.11
N PRO A 50 -15.71 15.66 -2.18
CA PRO A 50 -16.57 16.81 -2.09
C PRO A 50 -17.97 16.37 -1.66
N ILE A 51 -18.63 17.21 -0.87
CA ILE A 51 -20.01 16.96 -0.45
C ILE A 51 -20.95 17.57 -1.50
N LYS A 52 -21.90 16.78 -2.01
CA LYS A 52 -22.91 17.23 -2.98
C LYS A 52 -24.31 17.08 -2.40
N ALA A 53 -25.18 18.01 -2.77
CA ALA A 53 -26.60 17.89 -2.47
C ALA A 53 -27.23 16.86 -3.40
N VAL A 54 -27.98 15.91 -2.85
CA VAL A 54 -28.82 14.96 -3.56
C VAL A 54 -30.28 15.18 -3.18
N ASP A 55 -31.15 15.09 -4.17
CA ASP A 55 -32.59 15.20 -3.94
C ASP A 55 -33.08 13.93 -3.22
N ALA A 56 -33.70 14.09 -2.05
CA ALA A 56 -34.36 12.98 -1.39
C ALA A 56 -35.61 12.57 -2.22
N GLN A 57 -35.77 11.28 -2.50
CA GLN A 57 -37.03 10.80 -3.09
C GLN A 57 -38.17 10.91 -2.08
N GLY A 58 -39.19 11.73 -2.36
CA GLY A 58 -40.39 11.85 -1.54
C GLY A 58 -41.11 13.20 -1.61
N ALA A 59 -42.33 13.25 -1.06
CA ALA A 59 -43.28 14.38 -1.17
C ALA A 59 -42.86 15.69 -0.49
N ALA A 60 -41.75 15.70 0.25
CA ALA A 60 -41.10 16.90 0.75
C ALA A 60 -39.60 16.80 0.43
N ALA A 61 -39.22 17.21 -0.79
CA ALA A 61 -37.85 17.13 -1.29
C ALA A 61 -36.90 17.99 -0.43
N LYS A 62 -36.39 17.40 0.65
CA LYS A 62 -35.24 17.94 1.39
C LYS A 62 -33.97 17.51 0.67
N LYS A 63 -33.02 18.43 0.54
CA LYS A 63 -31.67 18.10 0.06
C LYS A 63 -30.91 17.36 1.16
N ALA A 64 -30.44 16.16 0.87
CA ALA A 64 -29.43 15.50 1.69
C ALA A 64 -28.04 15.83 1.14
N TRP A 65 -27.05 15.99 2.01
CA TRP A 65 -25.67 16.28 1.62
C TRP A 65 -24.84 15.01 1.80
N VAL A 66 -24.31 14.48 0.72
CA VAL A 66 -23.59 13.20 0.72
C VAL A 66 -22.20 13.34 0.10
N PRO A 67 -21.21 12.56 0.55
CA PRO A 67 -19.93 12.47 -0.14
C PRO A 67 -20.14 12.02 -1.59
N ALA A 68 -19.57 12.75 -2.54
CA ALA A 68 -19.59 12.41 -3.95
C ALA A 68 -18.28 11.77 -4.38
N SER A 69 -18.32 10.96 -5.45
CA SER A 69 -17.10 10.46 -6.08
C SER A 69 -16.17 11.60 -6.50
N PHE A 70 -14.87 11.38 -6.36
CA PHE A 70 -13.85 12.33 -6.78
C PHE A 70 -12.64 11.63 -7.39
N SER A 71 -11.89 12.39 -8.17
CA SER A 71 -10.65 11.98 -8.81
C SER A 71 -9.59 13.05 -8.55
N MET A 72 -8.33 12.64 -8.63
CA MET A 72 -7.19 13.55 -8.56
C MET A 72 -6.79 13.98 -9.97
N PRO A 73 -6.36 15.24 -10.18
CA PRO A 73 -5.87 15.67 -11.48
C PRO A 73 -4.58 14.92 -11.84
N SER A 74 -4.41 14.57 -13.11
CA SER A 74 -3.20 13.89 -13.60
C SER A 74 -2.01 14.85 -13.66
N SER A 75 -1.03 14.68 -12.77
CA SER A 75 0.21 15.46 -12.75
C SER A 75 1.37 14.77 -13.49
N HIS A 76 1.26 13.48 -13.81
CA HIS A 76 2.33 12.71 -14.45
C HIS A 76 1.85 11.87 -15.64
N ILE A 77 2.81 11.49 -16.50
CA ILE A 77 2.65 10.62 -17.66
C ILE A 77 3.63 9.45 -17.54
N LEU A 78 3.13 8.23 -17.69
CA LEU A 78 3.92 7.01 -17.87
C LEU A 78 4.03 6.76 -19.38
N THR A 79 5.26 6.61 -19.88
CA THR A 79 5.54 6.21 -21.26
C THR A 79 6.30 4.88 -21.23
N PRO A 80 5.61 3.74 -21.44
CA PRO A 80 6.27 2.44 -21.52
C PRO A 80 7.17 2.36 -22.77
N ARG A 81 8.17 1.46 -22.74
CA ARG A 81 8.93 1.12 -23.95
C ARG A 81 8.01 0.49 -25.01
N PRO A 82 8.35 0.57 -26.31
CA PRO A 82 7.51 0.03 -27.38
C PRO A 82 7.18 -1.48 -27.26
N ASP A 83 8.07 -2.24 -26.61
CA ASP A 83 8.00 -3.68 -26.40
C ASP A 83 7.51 -4.07 -24.99
N ALA A 84 7.19 -3.09 -24.15
CA ALA A 84 6.76 -3.33 -22.79
C ALA A 84 5.35 -3.94 -22.73
N ASP A 85 5.13 -4.88 -21.80
CA ASP A 85 3.80 -5.43 -21.56
C ASP A 85 2.88 -4.33 -20.95
N PRO A 86 1.82 -3.90 -21.65
CA PRO A 86 0.93 -2.86 -21.15
C PRO A 86 0.19 -3.29 -19.86
N ALA A 87 0.09 -4.58 -19.57
CA ALA A 87 -0.58 -5.10 -18.37
C ALA A 87 0.12 -4.65 -17.06
N HIS A 88 1.40 -4.28 -17.11
CA HIS A 88 2.14 -3.83 -15.93
C HIS A 88 1.96 -2.34 -15.60
N SER A 89 1.33 -1.55 -16.49
CA SER A 89 1.29 -0.09 -16.33
C SER A 89 0.60 0.35 -15.04
N ASP A 90 -0.55 -0.23 -14.70
CA ASP A 90 -1.30 0.17 -13.49
C ASP A 90 -0.56 -0.26 -12.21
N PHE A 91 0.15 -1.40 -12.26
CA PHE A 91 1.02 -1.85 -11.18
C PHE A 91 2.17 -0.86 -10.94
N PHE A 92 2.87 -0.43 -12.00
CA PHE A 92 3.97 0.53 -11.86
C PHE A 92 3.51 1.92 -11.41
N ILE A 93 2.33 2.37 -11.86
CA ILE A 93 1.72 3.62 -11.36
C ILE A 93 1.47 3.50 -9.85
N ALA A 94 0.88 2.39 -9.39
CA ALA A 94 0.61 2.17 -7.98
C ALA A 94 1.90 2.04 -7.16
N LEU A 95 2.91 1.33 -7.67
CA LEU A 95 4.18 1.11 -6.99
C LEU A 95 4.97 2.42 -6.87
N PHE A 96 5.04 3.19 -7.95
CA PHE A 96 5.62 4.53 -7.93
C PHE A 96 4.92 5.42 -6.90
N GLY A 97 3.58 5.40 -6.87
CA GLY A 97 2.81 6.09 -5.84
C GLY A 97 3.22 5.67 -4.43
N PHE A 98 3.23 4.35 -4.16
CA PHE A 98 3.58 3.79 -2.86
C PHE A 98 4.98 4.19 -2.39
N LEU A 99 5.99 4.13 -3.27
CA LEU A 99 7.37 4.54 -2.96
C LEU A 99 7.43 6.02 -2.51
N HIS A 100 6.58 6.87 -3.08
CA HIS A 100 6.43 8.27 -2.69
C HIS A 100 5.34 8.50 -1.60
N GLY A 101 4.81 7.43 -1.00
CA GLY A 101 3.79 7.50 0.05
C GLY A 101 2.46 8.08 -0.41
N ARG A 102 2.13 7.95 -1.70
CA ARG A 102 0.89 8.37 -2.35
C ARG A 102 0.12 7.19 -2.90
N ARG A 103 -1.17 7.38 -3.15
CA ARG A 103 -1.97 6.43 -3.93
C ARG A 103 -2.19 7.02 -5.31
N LEU A 104 -1.39 6.63 -6.28
CA LEU A 104 -1.52 7.11 -7.66
C LEU A 104 -2.34 6.10 -8.47
N GLN A 105 -3.17 6.61 -9.36
CA GLN A 105 -4.04 5.83 -10.23
C GLN A 105 -4.15 6.50 -11.59
N ARG A 106 -4.51 5.71 -12.60
CA ARG A 106 -4.76 6.17 -13.96
C ARG A 106 -5.82 7.28 -13.99
N GLU A 107 -5.67 8.19 -14.95
CA GLU A 107 -6.68 9.20 -15.26
C GLU A 107 -8.08 8.58 -15.46
N GLY A 108 -9.10 9.27 -14.95
CA GLY A 108 -10.48 8.79 -14.98
C GLY A 108 -10.86 7.82 -13.86
N TRP A 109 -9.90 7.31 -13.09
CA TRP A 109 -10.20 6.45 -11.94
C TRP A 109 -10.57 7.29 -10.71
N GLN A 110 -11.47 6.75 -9.90
CA GLN A 110 -11.97 7.41 -8.70
C GLN A 110 -11.18 6.99 -7.46
N HIS A 111 -11.10 7.92 -6.51
CA HIS A 111 -10.60 7.67 -5.18
C HIS A 111 -11.74 7.29 -4.23
N PHE A 112 -11.42 6.40 -3.29
CA PHE A 112 -12.32 5.98 -2.22
C PHE A 112 -11.90 6.64 -0.92
N TYR A 113 -12.87 7.13 -0.15
CA TYR A 113 -12.73 7.73 1.19
C TYR A 113 -11.88 9.00 1.27
N LYS A 114 -10.63 8.98 0.82
CA LYS A 114 -9.69 10.11 0.81
C LYS A 114 -8.49 9.81 -0.10
N ALA A 115 -7.71 10.83 -0.44
CA ALA A 115 -6.50 10.73 -1.25
C ALA A 115 -5.33 11.45 -0.57
N PRO A 116 -4.16 10.82 -0.40
CA PRO A 116 -3.02 11.48 0.21
C PRO A 116 -2.36 12.44 -0.78
N VAL A 117 -2.06 13.65 -0.34
CA VAL A 117 -1.29 14.67 -1.09
C VAL A 117 0.09 14.90 -0.50
N SER A 118 0.32 14.45 0.74
CA SER A 118 1.63 14.30 1.37
C SER A 118 1.97 12.82 1.61
N ARG A 119 3.16 12.53 2.13
CA ARG A 119 3.63 11.16 2.38
C ARG A 119 2.83 10.55 3.53
N GLN A 120 1.89 9.66 3.20
CA GLN A 120 0.99 9.04 4.17
C GLN A 120 1.02 7.51 4.14
N LEU A 121 1.40 6.91 3.01
CA LEU A 121 1.24 5.46 2.80
C LEU A 121 2.48 4.64 3.11
N CYS A 122 3.63 5.27 3.30
CA CYS A 122 4.88 4.61 3.69
C CYS A 122 5.55 5.34 4.86
N ASP A 123 6.48 4.66 5.52
CA ASP A 123 7.30 5.12 6.65
C ASP A 123 8.77 5.37 6.23
N PHE A 124 9.03 5.60 4.96
CA PHE A 124 10.36 5.88 4.41
C PHE A 124 10.38 7.03 3.42
N VAL A 125 11.56 7.61 3.16
CA VAL A 125 11.85 8.61 2.13
C VAL A 125 12.73 8.00 1.06
N VAL A 126 12.34 8.15 -0.19
CA VAL A 126 13.05 7.62 -1.35
C VAL A 126 13.55 8.76 -2.23
N ASN A 127 14.77 8.61 -2.74
CA ASN A 127 15.33 9.53 -3.75
C ASN A 127 15.09 8.98 -5.17
N LYS A 128 15.44 9.76 -6.20
CA LYS A 128 15.27 9.37 -7.60
C LYS A 128 15.95 8.04 -7.92
N THR A 129 17.23 7.90 -7.62
CA THR A 129 18.04 6.71 -7.93
C THR A 129 17.45 5.45 -7.30
N SER A 130 17.09 5.52 -6.01
CA SER A 130 16.44 4.42 -5.30
C SER A 130 15.06 4.09 -5.84
N THR A 131 14.33 5.07 -6.36
CA THR A 131 13.04 4.86 -7.03
C THR A 131 13.23 4.06 -8.32
N GLU A 132 14.14 4.48 -9.19
CA GLU A 132 14.46 3.80 -10.45
C GLU A 132 14.95 2.35 -10.19
N TRP A 133 15.78 2.18 -9.17
CA TRP A 133 16.24 0.87 -8.72
C TRP A 133 15.09 -0.05 -8.27
N ALA A 134 14.20 0.42 -7.38
CA ALA A 134 13.09 -0.39 -6.88
C ALA A 134 12.11 -0.77 -8.00
N LEU A 135 11.86 0.15 -8.94
CA LEU A 135 11.05 -0.13 -10.14
C LEU A 135 11.69 -1.19 -11.04
N ASN A 136 13.02 -1.22 -11.16
CA ASN A 136 13.74 -2.26 -11.88
C ASN A 136 13.68 -3.63 -11.20
N GLN A 137 13.74 -3.68 -9.86
CA GLN A 137 13.55 -4.95 -9.12
C GLN A 137 12.14 -5.50 -9.36
N ALA A 138 11.13 -4.64 -9.24
CA ALA A 138 9.75 -5.02 -9.50
C ALA A 138 9.51 -5.45 -10.96
N LEU A 139 10.17 -4.82 -11.94
CA LEU A 139 10.13 -5.28 -13.33
C LEU A 139 10.76 -6.66 -13.49
N THR A 140 11.92 -6.89 -12.88
CA THR A 140 12.59 -8.20 -12.91
C THR A 140 11.68 -9.28 -12.34
N PHE A 141 10.96 -8.96 -11.25
CA PHE A 141 9.92 -9.84 -10.70
C PHE A 141 8.79 -10.11 -11.71
N CYS A 142 8.24 -9.07 -12.33
CA CYS A 142 7.17 -9.22 -13.33
C CYS A 142 7.61 -10.05 -14.54
N GLU A 143 8.82 -9.83 -15.06
CA GLU A 143 9.36 -10.56 -16.22
C GLU A 143 9.59 -12.04 -15.90
N ARG A 144 10.15 -12.33 -14.71
CA ARG A 144 10.34 -13.70 -14.21
C ARG A 144 9.03 -14.47 -14.11
N HIS A 145 7.93 -13.80 -13.77
CA HIS A 145 6.61 -14.40 -13.59
C HIS A 145 5.61 -14.02 -14.70
N SER A 146 6.09 -13.57 -15.86
CA SER A 146 5.26 -13.08 -16.97
C SER A 146 4.22 -14.09 -17.48
N SER A 147 4.53 -15.38 -17.40
CA SER A 147 3.60 -16.47 -17.78
C SER A 147 2.57 -16.78 -16.69
N ASN A 148 2.77 -16.35 -15.44
CA ASN A 148 1.90 -16.64 -14.31
C ASN A 148 1.04 -15.42 -13.92
N LYS A 149 -0.10 -15.28 -14.60
CA LYS A 149 -1.05 -14.18 -14.36
C LYS A 149 -1.61 -14.14 -12.94
N GLU A 150 -1.69 -15.26 -12.23
CA GLU A 150 -2.13 -15.29 -10.83
C GLU A 150 -1.13 -14.56 -9.93
N VAL A 151 0.17 -14.85 -10.10
CA VAL A 151 1.25 -14.18 -9.35
C VAL A 151 1.24 -12.67 -9.56
N LEU A 152 1.11 -12.21 -10.80
CA LEU A 152 1.09 -10.77 -11.11
C LEU A 152 -0.16 -10.08 -10.53
N LYS A 153 -1.33 -10.72 -10.62
CA LYS A 153 -2.56 -10.21 -9.99
C LYS A 153 -2.43 -10.14 -8.47
N LEU A 154 -1.79 -11.13 -7.87
CA LEU A 154 -1.61 -11.19 -6.42
C LEU A 154 -0.61 -10.15 -5.93
N ALA A 155 0.49 -9.93 -6.66
CA ALA A 155 1.44 -8.85 -6.37
C ALA A 155 0.75 -7.48 -6.42
N PHE A 156 -0.02 -7.22 -7.48
CA PHE A 156 -0.77 -5.97 -7.57
C PHE A 156 -1.88 -5.88 -6.50
N GLY A 157 -2.56 -6.99 -6.20
CA GLY A 157 -3.58 -7.07 -5.15
C GLY A 157 -3.03 -6.78 -3.76
N ALA A 158 -1.84 -7.29 -3.43
CA ALA A 158 -1.16 -7.01 -2.16
C ALA A 158 -0.83 -5.52 -2.03
N LEU A 159 -0.25 -4.91 -3.07
CA LEU A 159 0.01 -3.47 -3.12
C LEU A 159 -1.27 -2.63 -3.00
N HIS A 160 -2.31 -3.04 -3.73
CA HIS A 160 -3.59 -2.37 -3.73
C HIS A 160 -4.17 -2.35 -2.33
N TRP A 161 -4.31 -3.50 -1.68
CA TRP A 161 -4.85 -3.57 -0.32
C TRP A 161 -3.94 -2.87 0.70
N HIS A 162 -2.62 -2.97 0.55
CA HIS A 162 -1.68 -2.28 1.41
C HIS A 162 -1.81 -0.76 1.31
N THR A 163 -2.05 -0.19 0.13
CA THR A 163 -2.24 1.27 -0.03
C THR A 163 -3.67 1.73 0.23
N PHE A 164 -4.64 0.85 0.00
CA PHE A 164 -6.07 1.11 0.22
C PHE A 164 -6.45 1.11 1.70
N ALA A 165 -5.78 0.27 2.52
CA ALA A 165 -6.07 0.19 3.94
C ALA A 165 -6.02 1.57 4.62
N GLN A 166 -5.07 2.43 4.26
CA GLN A 166 -4.84 3.72 4.92
C GLN A 166 -5.89 4.77 4.56
N LEU A 167 -6.77 4.44 3.61
CA LEU A 167 -7.90 5.29 3.25
C LEU A 167 -9.05 5.14 4.26
N TYR A 168 -9.10 4.04 5.02
CA TYR A 168 -10.11 3.84 6.05
C TYR A 168 -9.92 4.76 7.26
N GLU A 169 -11.04 5.21 7.82
CA GLU A 169 -11.07 6.02 9.05
C GLU A 169 -11.02 5.16 10.30
N HIS A 170 -11.64 3.99 10.29
CA HIS A 170 -11.68 3.12 11.46
C HIS A 170 -10.50 2.14 11.49
N GLU A 171 -9.92 1.97 12.67
CA GLU A 171 -8.75 1.12 12.89
C GLU A 171 -9.01 -0.35 12.54
N PHE A 172 -10.20 -0.87 12.86
CA PHE A 172 -10.54 -2.27 12.55
C PHE A 172 -10.57 -2.54 11.04
N GLU A 173 -11.00 -1.56 10.23
CA GLU A 173 -10.99 -1.67 8.77
C GLU A 173 -9.56 -1.61 8.23
N ARG A 174 -8.72 -0.72 8.79
CA ARG A 174 -7.29 -0.65 8.44
C ARG A 174 -6.59 -1.95 8.76
N PHE A 175 -6.85 -2.50 9.95
CA PHE A 175 -6.30 -3.76 10.40
C PHE A 175 -6.71 -4.91 9.48
N ASP A 176 -8.00 -5.05 9.19
CA ASP A 176 -8.52 -6.10 8.30
C ASP A 176 -7.92 -6.00 6.88
N ALA A 177 -7.88 -4.79 6.32
CA ALA A 177 -7.29 -4.55 5.01
C ALA A 177 -5.77 -4.81 4.97
N GLN A 178 -5.01 -4.40 6.00
CA GLN A 178 -3.59 -4.71 6.09
C GLN A 178 -3.33 -6.20 6.28
N TYR A 179 -4.16 -6.90 7.06
CA TYR A 179 -4.02 -8.34 7.22
C TYR A 179 -4.29 -9.08 5.90
N LYS A 180 -5.27 -8.63 5.09
CA LYS A 180 -5.47 -9.15 3.73
C LYS A 180 -4.26 -8.93 2.83
N ALA A 181 -3.62 -7.76 2.91
CA ALA A 181 -2.38 -7.50 2.19
C ALA A 181 -1.25 -8.44 2.66
N LEU A 182 -1.13 -8.69 3.96
CA LEU A 182 -0.16 -9.64 4.53
C LEU A 182 -0.40 -11.07 4.04
N ASP A 183 -1.65 -11.54 4.05
CA ASP A 183 -2.02 -12.88 3.55
C ASP A 183 -1.79 -13.00 2.03
N ALA A 184 -2.01 -11.92 1.28
CA ALA A 184 -1.66 -11.85 -0.13
C ALA A 184 -0.14 -11.95 -0.36
N CYS A 185 0.67 -11.24 0.44
CA CYS A 185 2.13 -11.39 0.45
C CYS A 185 2.55 -12.82 0.80
N TYR A 186 1.95 -13.44 1.82
CA TYR A 186 2.23 -14.82 2.18
C TYR A 186 2.01 -15.77 1.00
N ARG A 187 0.83 -15.69 0.37
CA ARG A 187 0.51 -16.49 -0.81
C ARG A 187 1.45 -16.20 -1.98
N LEU A 188 1.85 -14.94 -2.17
CA LEU A 188 2.78 -14.54 -3.22
C LEU A 188 4.13 -15.24 -3.04
N VAL A 189 4.66 -15.26 -1.82
CA VAL A 189 5.93 -15.91 -1.50
C VAL A 189 5.84 -17.42 -1.69
N CYS A 190 4.76 -18.07 -1.24
CA CYS A 190 4.53 -19.50 -1.49
C CYS A 190 4.56 -19.88 -2.97
N LEU A 191 4.15 -18.97 -3.86
CA LEU A 191 4.07 -19.23 -5.30
C LEU A 191 5.35 -18.89 -6.06
N THR A 192 6.23 -18.08 -5.48
CA THR A 192 7.36 -17.48 -6.21
C THR A 192 8.72 -17.84 -5.64
N GLN A 193 8.79 -18.39 -4.42
CA GLN A 193 10.05 -18.64 -3.73
C GLN A 193 10.15 -20.10 -3.27
N ASP A 194 10.96 -20.89 -3.99
CA ASP A 194 11.11 -22.33 -3.74
C ASP A 194 11.71 -22.64 -2.36
N SER A 195 12.50 -21.73 -1.78
CA SER A 195 13.07 -21.87 -0.44
C SER A 195 12.06 -21.65 0.69
N PHE A 196 10.86 -21.14 0.39
CA PHE A 196 9.86 -20.82 1.40
C PHE A 196 9.04 -22.05 1.79
N THR A 197 9.24 -22.55 3.01
CA THR A 197 8.36 -23.58 3.59
C THR A 197 7.04 -22.96 4.05
N PRO A 198 5.88 -23.37 3.48
CA PRO A 198 4.58 -22.82 3.88
C PRO A 198 4.14 -23.32 5.27
N GLU A 199 3.58 -22.40 6.05
CA GLU A 199 2.84 -22.68 7.28
C GLU A 199 1.40 -23.12 7.00
N ARG A 200 0.94 -24.11 7.78
CA ARG A 200 -0.44 -24.62 7.70
C ARG A 200 -1.43 -23.70 8.38
N THR A 201 -1.03 -23.03 9.46
CA THR A 201 -1.94 -22.20 10.25
C THR A 201 -1.76 -20.72 9.92
N HIS A 202 -2.86 -19.99 9.78
CA HIS A 202 -2.82 -18.55 9.56
C HIS A 202 -2.09 -17.80 10.70
N ALA A 203 -2.12 -18.33 11.92
CA ALA A 203 -1.49 -17.72 13.09
C ALA A 203 0.03 -17.57 12.94
N LYS A 204 0.70 -18.48 12.20
CA LYS A 204 2.16 -18.50 12.07
C LYS A 204 2.69 -17.83 10.82
N ARG A 205 1.81 -17.45 9.88
CA ARG A 205 2.20 -16.90 8.56
C ARG A 205 3.04 -15.63 8.66
N ALA A 206 2.65 -14.72 9.54
CA ALA A 206 3.36 -13.47 9.75
C ALA A 206 4.78 -13.72 10.27
N ALA A 207 4.93 -14.56 11.30
CA ALA A 207 6.22 -14.94 11.85
C ALA A 207 7.10 -15.64 10.80
N ARG A 208 6.50 -16.52 9.98
CA ARG A 208 7.22 -17.21 8.91
C ARG A 208 7.73 -16.25 7.83
N LEU A 209 6.95 -15.23 7.47
CA LEU A 209 7.40 -14.19 6.55
C LEU A 209 8.54 -13.37 7.13
N CYS A 210 8.45 -13.00 8.41
CA CYS A 210 9.51 -12.31 9.12
C CYS A 210 10.82 -13.10 9.09
N GLU A 211 10.77 -14.38 9.46
CA GLU A 211 11.92 -15.30 9.43
C GLU A 211 12.53 -15.40 8.03
N HIS A 212 11.68 -15.62 7.02
CA HIS A 212 12.12 -15.80 5.63
C HIS A 212 12.85 -14.59 5.06
N PHE A 213 12.38 -13.38 5.38
CA PHE A 213 12.96 -12.14 4.88
C PHE A 213 13.97 -11.49 5.83
N GLY A 214 14.27 -12.11 6.98
CA GLY A 214 15.19 -11.55 7.98
C GLY A 214 14.66 -10.31 8.70
N VAL A 215 13.34 -10.09 8.70
CA VAL A 215 12.70 -8.97 9.41
C VAL A 215 12.47 -9.39 10.86
N GLU A 216 12.92 -8.58 11.82
CA GLU A 216 12.68 -8.85 13.25
C GLU A 216 11.15 -8.87 13.52
N PRO A 217 10.59 -10.00 14.02
CA PRO A 217 9.16 -10.08 14.27
C PRO A 217 8.81 -9.22 15.50
N PRO A 218 7.79 -8.34 15.39
CA PRO A 218 7.25 -7.64 16.57
C PRO A 218 6.72 -8.62 17.62
N ASP A 219 6.69 -8.21 18.89
CA ASP A 219 6.18 -9.06 20.00
C ASP A 219 4.75 -9.58 19.77
N TRP A 220 3.90 -8.80 19.10
CA TRP A 220 2.53 -9.20 18.76
C TRP A 220 2.42 -10.19 17.59
N VAL A 221 3.53 -10.45 16.88
CA VAL A 221 3.68 -11.51 15.87
C VAL A 221 4.30 -12.76 16.47
N SER A 222 5.33 -12.60 17.29
CA SER A 222 6.08 -13.69 17.92
C SER A 222 6.55 -13.26 19.31
N PRO A 223 5.74 -13.45 20.36
CA PRO A 223 6.08 -12.98 21.70
C PRO A 223 7.34 -13.68 22.24
N SER A 224 8.30 -12.88 22.71
CA SER A 224 9.55 -13.36 23.31
C SER A 224 9.35 -14.04 24.67
N LYS A 225 8.21 -13.80 25.33
CA LYS A 225 7.82 -14.35 26.63
C LYS A 225 6.38 -14.82 26.55
N ASN A 226 6.15 -16.10 26.88
CA ASN A 226 4.87 -16.81 26.78
C ASN A 226 4.55 -17.32 25.38
N GLN A 227 5.17 -18.44 25.02
CA GLN A 227 4.45 -19.43 24.22
C GLN A 227 3.42 -20.06 25.16
N ASP A 228 2.20 -19.55 25.19
CA ASP A 228 1.06 -20.37 25.56
C ASP A 228 1.10 -21.63 24.67
N ALA A 229 0.79 -22.79 25.27
CA ALA A 229 1.02 -24.11 24.68
C ALA A 229 0.33 -24.34 23.31
N GLN A 230 -0.48 -23.39 22.85
CA GLN A 230 -1.19 -23.35 21.58
C GLN A 230 -0.47 -22.55 20.46
N GLY A 231 0.56 -21.76 20.77
CA GLY A 231 1.36 -21.04 19.76
C GLY A 231 0.60 -19.98 18.96
N THR A 232 -0.44 -19.37 19.55
CA THR A 232 -1.25 -18.30 18.95
C THR A 232 -0.73 -16.92 19.36
N CYS A 233 -0.37 -16.07 18.39
CA CYS A 233 0.03 -14.70 18.66
C CYS A 233 -1.16 -13.73 18.69
N GLU A 234 -0.96 -12.56 19.31
CA GLU A 234 -1.97 -11.51 19.47
C GLU A 234 -2.54 -11.02 18.11
N LEU A 235 -1.70 -10.96 17.06
CA LEU A 235 -2.16 -10.69 15.70
C LEU A 235 -3.23 -11.69 15.24
N ALA A 236 -2.98 -12.97 15.48
CA ALA A 236 -3.88 -14.06 15.08
C ALA A 236 -5.17 -14.05 15.88
N ILE A 237 -5.08 -13.79 17.20
CA ILE A 237 -6.23 -13.64 18.10
C ILE A 237 -7.13 -12.52 17.59
N ARG A 238 -6.57 -11.33 17.36
CA ARG A 238 -7.32 -10.17 16.87
C ARG A 238 -7.97 -10.41 15.51
N ARG A 239 -7.26 -11.05 14.58
CA ARG A 239 -7.82 -11.39 13.27
C ARG A 239 -8.94 -12.41 13.37
N ASN A 240 -8.78 -13.46 14.15
CA ASN A 240 -9.81 -14.48 14.32
C ASN A 240 -11.08 -13.86 14.93
N ALA A 241 -10.93 -13.07 16.00
CA ALA A 241 -12.05 -12.39 16.65
C ALA A 241 -12.78 -11.44 15.69
N LEU A 242 -12.04 -10.66 14.90
CA LEU A 242 -12.65 -9.76 13.92
C LEU A 242 -13.37 -10.51 12.80
N ALA A 243 -12.73 -11.53 12.21
CA ALA A 243 -13.23 -12.21 11.02
C ALA A 243 -14.37 -13.21 11.33
N HIS A 244 -14.34 -13.86 12.49
CA HIS A 244 -15.29 -14.93 12.83
C HIS A 244 -16.34 -14.52 13.85
N GLU A 245 -16.05 -13.53 14.70
CA GLU A 245 -16.92 -13.14 15.82
C GLU A 245 -17.39 -11.68 15.73
N ALA A 246 -16.92 -10.93 14.73
CA ALA A 246 -17.17 -9.49 14.58
C ALA A 246 -16.78 -8.67 15.83
N LEU A 247 -15.70 -9.10 16.51
CA LEU A 247 -15.16 -8.43 17.70
C LEU A 247 -13.86 -7.69 17.39
N TYR A 248 -13.69 -6.51 17.99
CA TYR A 248 -12.43 -5.77 17.98
C TYR A 248 -12.15 -5.23 19.39
N GLY A 249 -10.99 -5.58 19.95
CA GLY A 249 -10.69 -5.28 21.37
C GLY A 249 -11.56 -6.07 22.35
N GLY A 250 -12.01 -7.27 21.96
CA GLY A 250 -12.82 -8.16 22.81
C GLY A 250 -14.29 -7.76 22.97
N GLN A 251 -14.77 -6.75 22.23
CA GLN A 251 -16.15 -6.29 22.23
C GLN A 251 -16.67 -6.16 20.79
N PRO A 252 -18.00 -6.08 20.58
CA PRO A 252 -18.56 -5.76 19.27
C PRO A 252 -17.97 -4.48 18.70
N LEU A 253 -17.87 -4.40 17.37
CA LEU A 253 -17.32 -3.22 16.68
C LEU A 253 -17.96 -1.93 17.18
N GLY A 254 -17.11 -0.99 17.61
CA GLY A 254 -17.54 0.32 18.13
C GLY A 254 -17.78 0.39 19.64
N PHE A 255 -17.67 -0.72 20.37
CA PHE A 255 -17.94 -0.76 21.82
C PHE A 255 -16.68 -0.86 22.70
N ALA A 256 -15.50 -1.09 22.11
CA ALA A 256 -14.22 -0.94 22.78
C ALA A 256 -13.11 -0.56 21.82
N HIS A 257 -12.04 0.02 22.39
CA HIS A 257 -10.75 0.15 21.73
C HIS A 257 -9.83 -0.93 22.30
N PRO A 258 -9.08 -1.69 21.47
CA PRO A 258 -8.14 -2.69 21.97
C PRO A 258 -7.12 -2.05 22.90
N ALA A 259 -6.66 -2.79 23.90
CA ALA A 259 -5.46 -2.38 24.63
C ALA A 259 -4.31 -2.19 23.63
N ASP A 260 -3.57 -1.08 23.76
CA ASP A 260 -2.49 -0.74 22.85
C ASP A 260 -1.31 -1.71 23.05
N HIS A 261 -1.34 -2.83 22.31
CA HIS A 261 -0.27 -3.81 22.24
C HIS A 261 0.84 -3.32 21.29
N GLY A 262 1.46 -2.18 21.63
CA GLY A 262 2.65 -1.68 20.95
C GLY A 262 2.39 -1.07 19.57
N ALA A 263 1.28 -0.35 19.38
CA ALA A 263 0.87 0.29 18.13
C ALA A 263 0.75 -0.69 16.95
N MET A 264 0.09 -1.82 17.15
CA MET A 264 -0.09 -2.87 16.13
C MET A 264 -0.65 -2.34 14.80
N ASP A 265 -1.59 -1.40 14.78
CA ASP A 265 -2.11 -0.83 13.52
C ASP A 265 -1.00 -0.21 12.66
N LEU A 266 -0.18 0.64 13.29
CA LEU A 266 0.98 1.27 12.63
C LEU A 266 2.06 0.24 12.29
N GLY A 267 2.38 -0.64 13.24
CA GLY A 267 3.39 -1.69 13.05
C GLY A 267 3.03 -2.69 11.95
N LEU A 268 1.75 -3.03 11.79
CA LEU A 268 1.29 -3.94 10.74
C LEU A 268 1.43 -3.30 9.35
N LYS A 269 1.07 -2.02 9.20
CA LYS A 269 1.36 -1.27 7.97
C LYS A 269 2.86 -1.32 7.64
N SER A 270 3.71 -0.98 8.61
CA SER A 270 5.17 -0.98 8.42
C SER A 270 5.73 -2.37 8.11
N LEU A 271 5.19 -3.42 8.72
CA LEU A 271 5.57 -4.80 8.46
C LEU A 271 5.21 -5.25 7.05
N VAL A 272 3.97 -4.97 6.61
CA VAL A 272 3.50 -5.32 5.26
C VAL A 272 4.34 -4.62 4.20
N ALA A 273 4.69 -3.34 4.39
CA ALA A 273 5.53 -2.60 3.46
C ALA A 273 6.89 -3.29 3.22
N ARG A 274 7.57 -3.74 4.29
CA ARG A 274 8.86 -4.45 4.22
C ARG A 274 8.71 -5.79 3.52
N ILE A 275 7.76 -6.61 3.96
CA ILE A 275 7.49 -7.94 3.39
C ILE A 275 7.14 -7.82 1.91
N TYR A 276 6.26 -6.88 1.54
CA TYR A 276 5.82 -6.68 0.17
C TYR A 276 7.00 -6.32 -0.74
N LEU A 277 7.84 -5.36 -0.32
CA LEU A 277 9.01 -4.95 -1.10
C LEU A 277 10.03 -6.08 -1.22
N SER A 278 10.34 -6.78 -0.13
CA SER A 278 11.23 -7.96 -0.16
C SER A 278 10.69 -9.07 -1.05
N ALA A 279 9.37 -9.29 -1.09
CA ALA A 279 8.74 -10.26 -1.98
C ALA A 279 8.92 -9.91 -3.48
N LEU A 280 9.07 -8.62 -3.82
CA LEU A 280 9.41 -8.16 -5.16
C LEU A 280 10.92 -8.19 -5.46
N GLY A 281 11.75 -8.63 -4.52
CA GLY A 281 13.21 -8.61 -4.65
C GLY A 281 13.87 -7.28 -4.29
N VAL A 282 13.10 -6.31 -3.77
CA VAL A 282 13.62 -5.05 -3.26
C VAL A 282 14.21 -5.30 -1.88
N ASN A 283 15.53 -5.46 -1.79
CA ASN A 283 16.22 -5.71 -0.53
C ASN A 283 17.24 -4.59 -0.24
N ASN A 284 17.00 -3.85 0.83
CA ASN A 284 17.85 -2.77 1.34
C ASN A 284 17.72 -2.62 2.86
N GLU A 285 18.43 -1.65 3.44
CA GLU A 285 18.41 -1.36 4.88
C GLU A 285 16.99 -1.14 5.42
N TYR A 286 16.13 -0.43 4.68
CA TYR A 286 14.74 -0.22 5.08
C TYR A 286 13.98 -1.56 5.20
N THR A 287 14.05 -2.43 4.19
CA THR A 287 13.33 -3.71 4.22
C THR A 287 13.82 -4.66 5.30
N GLN A 288 15.05 -4.48 5.78
CA GLN A 288 15.66 -5.27 6.87
C GLN A 288 15.50 -4.60 8.24
N SER A 289 14.97 -3.37 8.28
CA SER A 289 14.77 -2.65 9.54
C SER A 289 13.57 -3.18 10.33
N SER A 290 13.55 -2.89 11.64
CA SER A 290 12.41 -3.23 12.49
C SER A 290 11.13 -2.51 12.06
N ALA A 291 10.03 -3.27 11.97
CA ALA A 291 8.69 -2.78 11.66
C ALA A 291 8.04 -1.96 12.79
N THR A 292 8.62 -1.95 14.00
CA THR A 292 8.11 -1.15 15.13
C THR A 292 8.74 0.23 15.23
N THR A 293 9.67 0.56 14.33
CA THR A 293 10.33 1.87 14.27
C THR A 293 9.32 2.96 13.92
N ARG A 294 9.25 4.01 14.74
CA ARG A 294 8.31 5.13 14.55
C ARG A 294 8.92 6.32 13.77
N SER A 295 10.18 6.24 13.39
CA SER A 295 10.85 7.26 12.59
C SER A 295 10.71 6.99 11.09
N VAL A 296 10.75 8.06 10.30
CA VAL A 296 10.87 7.95 8.84
C VAL A 296 12.28 7.48 8.51
N GLN A 297 12.39 6.44 7.70
CA GLN A 297 13.67 5.84 7.31
C GLN A 297 14.13 6.28 5.93
N ALA A 298 15.43 6.22 5.67
CA ALA A 298 15.94 6.35 4.31
C ALA A 298 15.67 5.07 3.52
N PHE A 299 15.21 5.22 2.28
CA PHE A 299 15.07 4.14 1.32
C PHE A 299 16.18 4.29 0.28
N ASP A 300 17.32 3.71 0.58
CA ASP A 300 18.50 3.76 -0.27
C ASP A 300 18.63 2.46 -1.07
N CYS A 301 19.00 2.58 -2.35
CA CYS A 301 19.47 1.42 -3.09
C CYS A 301 20.80 0.93 -2.49
N PRO A 302 21.12 -0.37 -2.56
CA PRO A 302 22.40 -0.88 -2.11
C PRO A 302 23.57 -0.14 -2.77
N LYS A 303 24.68 0.06 -2.04
CA LYS A 303 25.86 0.81 -2.50
C LYS A 303 26.58 0.20 -3.73
N SER A 304 26.15 -0.96 -4.20
CA SER A 304 26.75 -1.76 -5.27
C SER A 304 25.84 -1.89 -6.50
N PHE A 305 25.01 -0.89 -6.79
CA PHE A 305 24.08 -0.88 -7.92
C PHE A 305 24.51 0.07 -9.04
#